data_AF-A0A402DTH9-F1
#
_entry.id   AF-A0A402DTH9-F1
#
_cell.length_a   1.000
_cell.length_b   1.000
_cell.length_c   1.000
_cell.angle_alpha   90.00
_cell.angle_beta   90.00
_cell.angle_gamma   90.00
#
_symmetry.space_group_name_H-M   'P 1'
#
loop_
_entity.id
_entity.type
_entity.pdbx_description
1 polymer ?
#
loop_
_entity_poly.entity_id
_entity_poly.type
_entity_poly.pdbx_seq_one_letter_code
_entity_poly.pdbx_strand_id
1 'polypeptide(L)'
;MKISYAVMAHPTRSRLAQAVREQLLPQESTLVLDPEPWGVPATLRTATMAWAAMPPDATHHVVLQDDVVLASEFTAHVEALVRLHPDRAVSLFTDWGSRNGTVVRLAALEGRRTAAAVPQYTPCQAMVMPRRLVELFVASASAWDDPLEPDDNVLREFFVAQEEELLLSVPNLVEHLPVRSAVGNDQQGRRAAVCFVERLPARWFADDDTVGRYDRVAFLREARLWAYSRTTPAGVQHPPGTAAAEWHKAYVETCPDLFGLDLQDMLDGYHTDLGRLPTAAVHAAMALVPPQALWSLWAAGYWLARTTGPAPVRSAGPDDGAITAALVRDEAVRTLVPGGLFPAQSHAELVASAAVLRPVLDLALARGAADHRRTTTEEA
;
A
#
# COMPACT_ATOMS: atom_id res chain seq x y z
N MET A 1 23.74 -2.70 -15.26
CA MET A 1 22.45 -2.08 -14.91
C MET A 1 22.69 -0.60 -14.69
N LYS A 2 21.87 0.28 -15.26
CA LYS A 2 21.94 1.73 -15.05
C LYS A 2 20.55 2.25 -14.69
N ILE A 3 20.42 2.89 -13.53
CA ILE A 3 19.15 3.43 -13.03
C ILE A 3 19.25 4.95 -13.06
N SER A 4 18.31 5.62 -13.71
CA SER A 4 18.19 7.08 -13.68
C SER A 4 17.06 7.54 -12.78
N TYR A 5 17.17 8.74 -12.22
CA TYR A 5 16.17 9.28 -11.30
C TYR A 5 15.60 10.60 -11.81
N ALA A 6 14.31 10.83 -11.59
CA ALA A 6 13.67 12.13 -11.78
C ALA A 6 12.83 12.47 -10.55
N VAL A 7 12.89 13.73 -10.12
CA VAL A 7 12.00 14.27 -9.09
C VAL A 7 11.06 15.25 -9.77
N MET A 8 9.76 14.97 -9.73
CA MET A 8 8.74 15.85 -10.28
C MET A 8 8.16 16.77 -9.20
N ALA A 9 7.88 18.02 -9.55
CA ALA A 9 7.38 18.99 -8.58
C ALA A 9 6.60 20.14 -9.22
N HIS A 10 5.66 20.70 -8.46
CA HIS A 10 5.19 22.05 -8.72
C HIS A 10 6.28 23.08 -8.32
N PRO A 11 6.52 24.18 -9.06
CA PRO A 11 7.57 25.17 -8.76
C PRO A 11 7.52 25.75 -7.33
N THR A 12 6.34 25.93 -6.75
CA THR A 12 6.18 26.39 -5.35
C THR A 12 6.75 25.41 -4.33
N ARG A 13 6.93 24.15 -4.71
CA ARG A 13 7.49 23.08 -3.88
C ARG A 13 8.90 22.67 -4.29
N SER A 14 9.57 23.46 -5.13
CA SER A 14 10.95 23.24 -5.58
C SER A 14 11.94 22.97 -4.44
N ARG A 15 11.75 23.58 -3.26
CA ARG A 15 12.58 23.31 -2.09
C ARG A 15 12.44 21.89 -1.56
N LEU A 16 11.23 21.32 -1.57
CA LEU A 16 11.00 19.93 -1.15
C LEU A 16 11.64 18.98 -2.17
N ALA A 17 11.40 19.23 -3.46
CA ALA A 17 11.99 18.47 -4.56
C ALA A 17 13.53 18.48 -4.53
N GLN A 18 14.12 19.63 -4.22
CA GLN A 18 15.56 19.79 -4.07
C GLN A 18 16.09 18.98 -2.88
N ALA A 19 15.37 18.97 -1.74
CA ALA A 19 15.75 18.16 -0.57
C ALA A 19 15.68 16.64 -0.84
N VAL A 20 14.72 16.18 -1.66
CA VAL A 20 14.69 14.80 -2.16
C VAL A 20 15.91 14.55 -3.06
N ARG A 21 16.19 15.47 -3.99
CA ARG A 21 17.32 15.36 -4.92
C ARG A 21 18.68 15.29 -4.22
N GLU A 22 18.84 16.01 -3.12
CA GLU A 22 20.07 16.03 -2.30
C GLU A 22 20.34 14.71 -1.58
N GLN A 23 19.30 13.90 -1.32
CA GLN A 23 19.43 12.55 -0.76
C GLN A 23 19.72 11.50 -1.84
N LEU A 24 19.45 11.82 -3.10
CA LEU A 24 19.87 11.04 -4.25
C LEU A 24 21.31 11.43 -4.64
N LEU A 25 21.87 10.79 -5.67
CA LEU A 25 23.10 11.25 -6.31
C LEU A 25 22.74 12.45 -7.20
N PRO A 26 23.01 13.72 -6.81
CA PRO A 26 22.37 14.87 -7.47
C PRO A 26 22.78 15.05 -8.94
N GLN A 27 23.95 14.52 -9.30
CA GLN A 27 24.50 14.50 -10.67
C GLN A 27 23.75 13.50 -11.58
N GLU A 28 23.01 12.56 -11.00
CA GLU A 28 22.35 11.43 -11.69
C GLU A 28 20.81 11.53 -11.62
N SER A 29 20.30 12.64 -11.07
CA SER A 29 18.88 12.89 -10.89
C SER A 29 18.42 14.19 -11.56
N THR A 30 17.33 14.13 -12.32
CA THR A 30 16.74 15.29 -13.01
C THR A 30 15.62 15.89 -12.17
N LEU A 31 15.61 17.22 -11.99
CA LEU A 31 14.45 17.93 -11.43
C LEU A 31 13.52 18.34 -12.56
N VAL A 32 12.27 17.87 -12.53
CA VAL A 32 11.24 18.15 -13.54
C VAL A 32 10.15 18.99 -12.90
N LEU A 33 10.03 20.24 -13.34
CA LEU A 33 9.02 21.16 -12.85
C LEU A 33 7.80 21.13 -13.76
N ASP A 34 6.63 21.33 -13.16
CA ASP A 34 5.39 21.55 -13.89
C ASP A 34 5.59 22.69 -14.94
N PRO A 35 5.40 22.42 -16.24
CA PRO A 35 5.59 23.40 -17.30
C PRO A 35 4.51 24.49 -17.32
N GLU A 36 3.34 24.23 -16.73
CA GLU A 36 2.20 25.14 -16.70
C GLU A 36 1.64 25.28 -15.26
N PRO A 37 2.48 25.71 -14.31
CA PRO A 37 2.20 25.61 -12.88
C PRO A 37 1.00 26.45 -12.42
N TRP A 38 0.69 27.52 -13.16
CA TRP A 38 -0.39 28.44 -12.83
C TRP A 38 -1.64 28.23 -13.70
N GLY A 39 -1.62 27.21 -14.56
CA GLY A 39 -2.78 26.78 -15.34
C GLY A 39 -3.74 25.91 -14.50
N VAL A 40 -4.64 25.22 -15.17
CA VAL A 40 -5.51 24.22 -14.51
C VAL A 40 -4.60 23.12 -13.91
N PRO A 41 -4.77 22.75 -12.63
CA PRO A 41 -3.97 21.70 -12.02
C PRO A 41 -4.12 20.37 -12.79
N ALA A 42 -2.98 19.82 -13.23
CA ALA A 42 -2.93 18.55 -13.95
C ALA A 42 -1.62 17.82 -13.57
N THR A 43 -1.73 16.65 -12.95
CA THR A 43 -0.54 15.88 -12.56
C THR A 43 0.09 15.15 -13.75
N LEU A 44 -0.74 14.69 -14.69
CA LEU A 44 -0.32 13.92 -15.86
C LEU A 44 0.74 14.62 -16.70
N ARG A 45 0.60 15.92 -17.00
CA ARG A 45 1.59 16.64 -17.82
C ARG A 45 2.99 16.59 -17.22
N THR A 46 3.09 16.79 -15.90
CA THR A 46 4.37 16.81 -15.20
C THR A 46 4.92 15.39 -15.04
N ALA A 47 4.05 14.42 -14.77
CA ALA A 47 4.42 13.01 -14.71
C ALA A 47 4.96 12.50 -16.06
N THR A 48 4.28 12.78 -17.17
CA THR A 48 4.71 12.41 -18.53
C THR A 48 6.09 12.99 -18.85
N MET A 49 6.33 14.26 -18.51
CA MET A 49 7.65 14.88 -18.66
C MET A 49 8.71 14.22 -17.77
N ALA A 50 8.36 13.84 -16.54
CA ALA A 50 9.27 13.17 -15.63
C ALA A 50 9.68 11.80 -16.15
N TRP A 51 8.73 11.00 -16.64
CA TRP A 51 9.03 9.71 -17.27
C TRP A 51 9.83 9.86 -18.56
N ALA A 52 9.55 10.89 -19.37
CA ALA A 52 10.29 11.18 -20.59
C ALA A 52 11.74 11.68 -20.34
N ALA A 53 12.08 12.09 -19.12
CA ALA A 53 13.41 12.55 -18.75
C ALA A 53 14.46 11.43 -18.62
N MET A 54 14.09 10.18 -18.91
CA MET A 54 14.98 9.02 -18.90
C MET A 54 16.14 9.20 -19.92
N PRO A 55 17.42 9.17 -19.48
CA PRO A 55 18.56 9.22 -20.38
C PRO A 55 18.61 8.03 -21.35
N PRO A 56 19.16 8.17 -22.57
CA PRO A 56 19.20 7.08 -23.56
C PRO A 56 19.96 5.82 -23.14
N ASP A 57 20.90 5.92 -22.20
CA ASP A 57 21.72 4.79 -21.73
C ASP A 57 21.22 4.18 -20.41
N ALA A 58 20.15 4.72 -19.82
CA ALA A 58 19.51 4.13 -18.65
C ALA A 58 18.79 2.83 -19.03
N THR A 59 18.76 1.87 -18.12
CA THR A 59 17.99 0.61 -18.26
C THR A 59 16.66 0.68 -17.53
N HIS A 60 16.62 1.47 -16.45
CA HIS A 60 15.47 1.66 -15.58
C HIS A 60 15.38 3.14 -15.21
N HIS A 61 14.17 3.60 -14.93
CA HIS A 61 13.93 4.97 -14.49
C HIS A 61 13.07 4.98 -13.23
N VAL A 62 13.46 5.80 -12.27
CA VAL A 62 12.71 6.09 -11.06
C VAL A 62 12.14 7.50 -11.16
N VAL A 63 10.84 7.63 -10.97
CA VAL A 63 10.18 8.94 -10.77
C VAL A 63 9.74 9.05 -9.32
N LEU A 64 10.07 10.16 -8.68
CA LEU A 64 9.67 10.53 -7.32
C LEU A 64 8.88 11.84 -7.35
N GLN A 65 7.87 11.96 -6.49
CA GLN A 65 7.22 13.23 -6.20
C GLN A 65 8.03 14.02 -5.18
N ASP A 66 7.75 15.32 -5.07
CA ASP A 66 8.52 16.25 -4.27
C ASP A 66 8.31 16.13 -2.75
N ASP A 67 7.17 15.59 -2.33
CA ASP A 67 6.75 15.51 -0.94
C ASP A 67 6.98 14.13 -0.30
N VAL A 68 8.11 13.51 -0.63
CA VAL A 68 8.52 12.21 -0.06
C VAL A 68 9.72 12.31 0.88
N VAL A 69 9.79 11.37 1.83
CA VAL A 69 10.97 11.06 2.63
C VAL A 69 11.50 9.71 2.19
N LEU A 70 12.80 9.61 1.94
CA LEU A 70 13.43 8.37 1.49
C LEU A 70 13.86 7.52 2.67
N ALA A 71 13.77 6.19 2.54
CA ALA A 71 14.47 5.28 3.43
C ALA A 71 15.99 5.45 3.31
N SER A 72 16.72 5.11 4.37
CA SER A 72 18.18 5.02 4.35
C SER A 72 18.63 4.02 3.28
N GLU A 73 19.72 4.34 2.58
CA GLU A 73 20.23 3.53 1.46
C GLU A 73 19.21 3.27 0.34
N PHE A 74 18.26 4.19 0.14
CA PHE A 74 17.20 4.12 -0.87
C PHE A 74 17.67 3.58 -2.23
N THR A 75 18.77 4.13 -2.77
CA THR A 75 19.28 3.73 -4.10
C THR A 75 19.72 2.27 -4.12
N ALA A 76 20.40 1.78 -3.08
CA ALA A 76 20.82 0.39 -2.97
C ALA A 76 19.62 -0.58 -2.89
N HIS A 77 18.54 -0.17 -2.20
CA HIS A 77 17.31 -0.94 -2.17
C HIS A 77 16.57 -0.98 -3.51
N VAL A 78 16.50 0.16 -4.21
CA VAL A 78 15.94 0.20 -5.58
C VAL A 78 16.74 -0.68 -6.53
N GLU A 79 18.07 -0.63 -6.46
CA GLU A 79 18.92 -1.52 -7.25
C GLU A 79 18.67 -3.01 -6.94
N ALA A 80 18.47 -3.37 -5.68
CA ALA A 80 18.16 -4.73 -5.29
C ALA A 80 16.80 -5.18 -5.84
N LEU A 81 15.77 -4.32 -5.75
CA LEU A 81 14.45 -4.58 -6.37
C LEU A 81 14.53 -4.76 -7.88
N VAL A 82 15.28 -3.90 -8.58
CA VAL A 82 15.48 -4.02 -10.03
C VAL A 82 16.22 -5.30 -10.40
N ARG A 83 17.21 -5.73 -9.59
CA ARG A 83 17.88 -7.02 -9.81
C ARG A 83 16.94 -8.22 -9.64
N LEU A 84 16.02 -8.16 -8.67
CA LEU A 84 15.02 -9.21 -8.46
C LEU A 84 13.92 -9.20 -9.54
N HIS A 85 13.53 -8.03 -10.02
CA HIS A 85 12.40 -7.84 -10.92
C HIS A 85 12.77 -6.95 -12.11
N PRO A 86 13.71 -7.38 -12.98
CA PRO A 86 14.30 -6.52 -14.03
C PRO A 86 13.31 -6.12 -15.13
N ASP A 87 12.19 -6.83 -15.25
CA ASP A 87 11.20 -6.60 -16.30
C ASP A 87 9.87 -6.05 -15.75
N ARG A 88 9.79 -5.71 -14.46
CA ARG A 88 8.55 -5.28 -13.80
C ARG A 88 8.64 -3.86 -13.27
N ALA A 89 7.49 -3.16 -13.30
CA ALA A 89 7.33 -1.93 -12.56
C ALA A 89 7.17 -2.22 -11.07
N VAL A 90 7.79 -1.40 -10.21
CA VAL A 90 7.66 -1.51 -8.76
C VAL A 90 7.31 -0.14 -8.18
N SER A 91 6.17 -0.05 -7.51
CA SER A 91 5.82 1.09 -6.68
C SER A 91 6.56 1.01 -5.33
N LEU A 92 7.20 2.11 -4.98
CA LEU A 92 8.02 2.28 -3.80
C LEU A 92 7.23 2.87 -2.61
N PHE A 93 5.94 3.15 -2.85
CA PHE A 93 4.99 3.72 -1.90
C PHE A 93 3.66 2.99 -1.99
N THR A 94 2.89 2.97 -0.92
CA THR A 94 1.49 2.55 -0.96
C THR A 94 0.73 3.25 0.15
N ASP A 95 -0.40 3.87 -0.17
CA ASP A 95 -1.19 4.58 0.84
C ASP A 95 -1.80 3.61 1.86
N TRP A 96 -1.72 3.97 3.14
CA TRP A 96 -2.21 3.20 4.27
C TRP A 96 -3.72 2.93 4.28
N GLY A 97 -4.51 3.78 3.64
CA GLY A 97 -5.96 3.75 3.52
C GLY A 97 -6.40 3.26 2.14
N SER A 98 -5.54 2.54 1.42
CA SER A 98 -5.85 1.92 0.14
C SER A 98 -6.02 0.40 0.24
N ARG A 99 -6.64 -0.21 -0.79
CA ARG A 99 -6.70 -1.67 -0.96
C ARG A 99 -5.31 -2.26 -1.08
N ASN A 100 -4.44 -1.60 -1.84
CA ASN A 100 -3.03 -1.95 -1.95
C ASN A 100 -2.32 -1.89 -0.58
N GLY A 101 -2.75 -1.00 0.32
CA GLY A 101 -2.29 -0.98 1.70
C GLY A 101 -2.57 -2.30 2.43
N THR A 102 -3.74 -2.89 2.23
CA THR A 102 -4.06 -4.22 2.79
C THR A 102 -3.18 -5.31 2.17
N VAL A 103 -2.92 -5.27 0.86
CA VAL A 103 -2.02 -6.20 0.17
C VAL A 103 -0.61 -6.15 0.76
N VAL A 104 -0.07 -4.95 0.99
CA VAL A 104 1.24 -4.78 1.65
C VAL A 104 1.22 -5.30 3.07
N ARG A 105 0.13 -5.12 3.84
CA ARG A 105 -0.01 -5.71 5.19
C ARG A 105 0.02 -7.23 5.17
N LEU A 106 -0.71 -7.85 4.24
CA LEU A 106 -0.68 -9.31 4.07
C LEU A 106 0.74 -9.80 3.75
N ALA A 107 1.41 -9.16 2.80
CA ALA A 107 2.77 -9.50 2.42
C ALA A 107 3.78 -9.30 3.57
N ALA A 108 3.66 -8.22 4.33
CA ALA A 108 4.50 -7.97 5.50
C ALA A 108 4.31 -9.04 6.58
N LEU A 109 3.06 -9.40 6.88
CA LEU A 109 2.73 -10.47 7.83
C LEU A 109 3.27 -11.83 7.36
N GLU A 110 3.19 -12.11 6.06
CA GLU A 110 3.75 -13.30 5.42
C GLU A 110 5.29 -13.29 5.31
N GLY A 111 5.92 -12.16 5.59
CA GLY A 111 7.36 -11.97 5.46
C GLY A 111 7.84 -11.82 4.02
N ARG A 112 6.94 -11.57 3.06
CA ARG A 112 7.30 -11.30 1.66
C ARG A 112 7.90 -9.91 1.50
N ARG A 113 8.69 -9.73 0.46
CA ARG A 113 9.40 -8.47 0.15
C ARG A 113 8.72 -7.65 -0.94
N THR A 114 7.87 -8.28 -1.73
CA THR A 114 7.05 -7.61 -2.74
C THR A 114 5.66 -8.20 -2.78
N ALA A 115 4.71 -7.43 -3.29
CA ALA A 115 3.34 -7.87 -3.51
C ALA A 115 2.78 -7.35 -4.84
N ALA A 116 1.94 -8.12 -5.51
CA ALA A 116 1.22 -7.67 -6.69
C ALA A 116 0.11 -6.70 -6.26
N ALA A 117 0.04 -5.56 -6.95
CA ALA A 117 -1.03 -4.60 -6.74
C ALA A 117 -2.38 -5.19 -7.17
N VAL A 118 -3.44 -4.73 -6.50
CA VAL A 118 -4.83 -5.01 -6.89
C VAL A 118 -5.44 -3.77 -7.53
N PRO A 119 -6.44 -3.91 -8.44
CA PRO A 119 -6.98 -2.77 -9.18
C PRO A 119 -7.60 -1.75 -8.25
N GLN A 120 -7.06 -0.51 -8.21
CA GLN A 120 -7.68 0.63 -7.53
C GLN A 120 -7.25 1.95 -8.17
N TYR A 121 -6.00 2.33 -7.93
CA TYR A 121 -5.22 3.41 -8.54
C TYR A 121 -3.76 2.95 -8.45
N THR A 122 -2.88 3.57 -9.22
CA THR A 122 -1.45 3.28 -9.15
C THR A 122 -0.77 4.18 -8.12
N PRO A 123 -0.17 3.67 -7.03
CA PRO A 123 0.59 4.52 -6.12
C PRO A 123 1.86 5.04 -6.84
N CYS A 124 1.90 6.35 -7.11
CA CYS A 124 2.90 6.97 -7.99
C CYS A 124 3.87 7.93 -7.27
N GLN A 125 3.78 8.05 -5.94
CA GLN A 125 4.65 8.92 -5.13
C GLN A 125 6.14 8.61 -5.35
N ALA A 126 6.47 7.33 -5.51
CA ALA A 126 7.75 6.90 -6.03
C ALA A 126 7.58 5.56 -6.74
N MET A 127 8.13 5.42 -7.95
CA MET A 127 8.00 4.22 -8.76
C MET A 127 9.24 4.02 -9.63
N VAL A 128 9.65 2.76 -9.82
CA VAL A 128 10.66 2.36 -10.80
C VAL A 128 10.02 1.57 -11.94
N MET A 129 10.41 1.87 -13.17
CA MET A 129 10.02 1.12 -14.38
C MET A 129 11.23 0.76 -15.24
N PRO A 130 11.24 -0.42 -15.89
CA PRO A 130 12.20 -0.72 -16.95
C PRO A 130 11.95 0.16 -18.18
N ARG A 131 13.01 0.42 -18.96
CA ARG A 131 12.98 1.26 -20.17
C ARG A 131 11.76 0.98 -21.07
N ARG A 132 11.51 -0.29 -21.36
CA ARG A 132 10.39 -0.72 -22.21
C ARG A 132 9.06 -0.12 -21.74
N LEU A 133 8.77 -0.18 -20.43
CA LEU A 133 7.52 0.33 -19.89
C LEU A 133 7.51 1.87 -19.84
N VAL A 134 8.65 2.51 -19.59
CA VAL A 134 8.77 3.97 -19.67
C VAL A 134 8.43 4.48 -21.06
N GLU A 135 9.02 3.88 -22.11
CA GLU A 135 8.80 4.28 -23.50
C GLU A 135 7.34 4.08 -23.93
N LEU A 136 6.74 2.94 -23.56
CA LEU A 136 5.32 2.67 -23.82
C LEU A 136 4.40 3.62 -23.06
N PHE A 137 4.68 3.88 -21.78
CA PHE A 137 3.89 4.79 -20.96
C PHE A 137 3.94 6.22 -21.50
N VAL A 138 5.12 6.74 -21.82
CA VAL A 138 5.27 8.11 -22.36
C VAL A 138 4.49 8.27 -23.66
N ALA A 139 4.55 7.27 -24.55
CA ALA A 139 3.77 7.27 -25.79
C ALA A 139 2.25 7.26 -25.52
N SER A 140 1.79 6.40 -24.60
CA SER A 140 0.38 6.30 -24.21
C SER A 140 -0.13 7.57 -23.53
N ALA A 141 0.63 8.13 -22.59
CA ALA A 141 0.24 9.28 -21.80
C ALA A 141 0.27 10.59 -22.61
N SER A 142 1.17 10.69 -23.59
CA SER A 142 1.25 11.84 -24.50
C SER A 142 0.10 11.87 -25.52
N ALA A 143 -0.51 10.71 -25.80
CA ALA A 143 -1.69 10.56 -26.65
C ALA A 143 -3.00 10.51 -25.85
N TRP A 144 -2.96 10.79 -24.54
CA TRP A 144 -4.13 10.70 -23.68
C TRP A 144 -5.10 11.86 -23.93
N ASP A 145 -6.38 11.55 -24.14
CA ASP A 145 -7.38 12.53 -24.59
C ASP A 145 -7.71 13.60 -23.53
N ASP A 146 -7.78 13.21 -22.25
CA ASP A 146 -8.07 14.13 -21.14
C ASP A 146 -6.79 14.53 -20.38
N PRO A 147 -6.22 15.72 -20.64
CA PRO A 147 -5.00 16.15 -19.97
C PRO A 147 -5.19 16.42 -18.46
N LEU A 148 -6.43 16.48 -17.96
CA LEU A 148 -6.75 16.70 -16.55
C LEU A 148 -6.89 15.40 -15.76
N GLU A 149 -6.91 14.24 -16.42
CA GLU A 149 -6.95 12.95 -15.74
C GLU A 149 -5.70 12.80 -14.85
N PRO A 150 -5.86 12.43 -13.56
CA PRO A 150 -4.75 12.14 -12.68
C PRO A 150 -3.81 11.06 -13.23
N ASP A 151 -2.50 11.27 -13.07
CA ASP A 151 -1.44 10.37 -13.52
C ASP A 151 -1.54 8.95 -12.94
N ASP A 152 -2.04 8.79 -11.72
CA ASP A 152 -2.25 7.50 -11.07
C ASP A 152 -3.37 6.67 -11.73
N ASN A 153 -4.41 7.33 -12.22
CA ASN A 153 -5.48 6.71 -13.00
C ASN A 153 -5.00 6.33 -14.40
N VAL A 154 -4.26 7.22 -15.08
CA VAL A 154 -3.68 6.92 -16.40
C VAL A 154 -2.68 5.77 -16.30
N LEU A 155 -1.82 5.74 -15.28
CA LEU A 155 -0.91 4.62 -15.02
C LEU A 155 -1.67 3.32 -14.76
N ARG A 156 -2.77 3.38 -14.00
CA ARG A 156 -3.61 2.18 -13.76
C ARG A 156 -4.14 1.62 -15.08
N GLU A 157 -4.74 2.45 -15.92
CA GLU A 157 -5.27 2.04 -17.21
C GLU A 157 -4.15 1.54 -18.14
N PHE A 158 -2.98 2.18 -18.11
CA PHE A 158 -1.79 1.72 -18.83
C PHE A 158 -1.38 0.30 -18.41
N PHE A 159 -1.21 0.03 -17.11
CA PHE A 159 -0.83 -1.31 -16.65
C PHE A 159 -1.87 -2.38 -17.02
N VAL A 160 -3.16 -2.04 -16.95
CA VAL A 160 -4.23 -2.92 -17.40
C VAL A 160 -4.12 -3.19 -18.91
N ALA A 161 -3.95 -2.15 -19.72
CA ALA A 161 -3.87 -2.27 -21.19
C ALA A 161 -2.61 -3.01 -21.66
N GLN A 162 -1.50 -2.91 -20.92
CA GLN A 162 -0.27 -3.65 -21.22
C GLN A 162 -0.26 -5.08 -20.64
N GLU A 163 -1.30 -5.47 -19.89
CA GLU A 163 -1.33 -6.72 -19.13
C GLU A 163 -0.12 -6.89 -18.19
N GLU A 164 0.37 -5.77 -17.65
CA GLU A 164 1.55 -5.72 -16.80
C GLU A 164 1.14 -5.72 -15.32
N GLU A 165 1.77 -6.60 -14.54
CA GLU A 165 1.58 -6.66 -13.09
C GLU A 165 2.47 -5.62 -12.42
N LEU A 166 1.84 -4.61 -11.79
CA LEU A 166 2.53 -3.68 -10.91
C LEU A 166 2.87 -4.37 -9.59
N LEU A 167 4.14 -4.31 -9.19
CA LEU A 167 4.58 -4.75 -7.86
C LEU A 167 4.60 -3.59 -6.87
N LEU A 168 4.45 -3.91 -5.60
CA LEU A 168 4.54 -3.02 -4.45
C LEU A 168 5.71 -3.49 -3.56
N SER A 169 6.59 -2.57 -3.17
CA SER A 169 7.66 -2.85 -2.21
C SER A 169 7.14 -3.06 -0.79
N VAL A 170 7.74 -4.03 -0.08
CA VAL A 170 7.43 -4.34 1.32
C VAL A 170 8.72 -4.42 2.15
N PRO A 171 8.98 -3.46 3.05
CA PRO A 171 8.18 -2.25 3.29
C PRO A 171 8.30 -1.26 2.11
N ASN A 172 7.48 -0.22 2.14
CA ASN A 172 7.64 0.95 1.27
C ASN A 172 8.99 1.62 1.52
N LEU A 173 9.62 2.09 0.44
CA LEU A 173 10.92 2.77 0.49
C LEU A 173 10.80 4.29 0.60
N VAL A 174 9.58 4.83 0.53
CA VAL A 174 9.31 6.24 0.80
C VAL A 174 8.10 6.41 1.70
N GLU A 175 8.11 7.50 2.48
CA GLU A 175 6.97 8.03 3.24
C GLU A 175 6.52 9.35 2.65
N HIS A 176 5.24 9.67 2.74
CA HIS A 176 4.68 10.93 2.29
C HIS A 176 4.77 11.99 3.41
N LEU A 177 5.33 13.16 3.10
CA LEU A 177 5.38 14.29 4.02
C LEU A 177 3.97 14.82 4.33
N PRO A 178 3.69 15.24 5.58
CA PRO A 178 2.39 15.81 5.96
C PRO A 178 2.26 17.27 5.50
N VAL A 179 2.40 17.52 4.20
CA VAL A 179 2.24 18.85 3.58
C VAL A 179 0.92 18.93 2.82
N ARG A 180 0.39 20.17 2.66
CA ARG A 180 -0.86 20.41 1.91
C ARG A 180 -0.72 19.96 0.46
N SER A 181 -1.74 19.30 -0.08
CA SER A 181 -1.75 18.79 -1.44
C SER A 181 -1.64 19.89 -2.51
N ALA A 182 -0.79 19.68 -3.51
CA ALA A 182 -0.68 20.58 -4.66
C ALA A 182 -1.96 20.62 -5.51
N VAL A 183 -2.73 19.52 -5.53
CA VAL A 183 -3.95 19.36 -6.34
C VAL A 183 -5.23 19.35 -5.50
N GLY A 184 -5.19 19.87 -4.26
CA GLY A 184 -6.40 20.06 -3.45
C GLY A 184 -6.94 18.82 -2.75
N ASN A 185 -6.24 17.68 -2.80
CA ASN A 185 -6.60 16.44 -2.09
C ASN A 185 -6.51 16.51 -0.54
N ASP A 186 -6.49 17.69 0.08
CA ASP A 186 -6.40 17.84 1.55
C ASP A 186 -7.60 17.19 2.28
N GLN A 187 -8.76 17.06 1.61
CA GLN A 187 -9.94 16.38 2.13
C GLN A 187 -9.72 14.86 2.36
N GLN A 188 -8.69 14.28 1.72
CA GLN A 188 -8.30 12.89 1.92
C GLN A 188 -7.45 12.69 3.20
N GLY A 189 -7.10 13.79 3.89
CA GLY A 189 -6.31 13.74 5.11
C GLY A 189 -4.83 13.42 4.86
N ARG A 190 -4.17 12.79 5.84
CA ARG A 190 -2.78 12.36 5.74
C ARG A 190 -2.71 11.12 4.83
N ARG A 191 -1.77 11.15 3.90
CA ARG A 191 -1.58 10.13 2.85
C ARG A 191 -0.31 9.32 3.12
N ALA A 192 -0.21 8.75 4.32
CA ALA A 192 1.03 8.10 4.75
C ALA A 192 1.21 6.73 4.08
N ALA A 193 2.46 6.29 4.02
CA ALA A 193 2.81 4.94 3.61
C ALA A 193 2.20 3.91 4.57
N VAL A 194 1.74 2.80 4.01
CA VAL A 194 1.18 1.69 4.79
C VAL A 194 2.22 0.99 5.66
N CYS A 195 3.46 0.94 5.20
CA CYS A 195 4.54 0.31 5.94
C CYS A 195 5.84 0.96 5.55
N PHE A 196 6.31 1.96 6.30
CA PHE A 196 7.59 2.62 6.04
C PHE A 196 8.55 2.40 7.19
N VAL A 197 9.71 1.83 6.88
CA VAL A 197 10.80 1.62 7.84
C VAL A 197 12.01 2.40 7.34
N GLU A 198 12.37 3.45 8.08
CA GLU A 198 13.44 4.38 7.67
C GLU A 198 14.79 3.68 7.49
N ARG A 199 15.10 2.66 8.31
CA ARG A 199 16.38 1.95 8.26
C ARG A 199 16.16 0.47 8.03
N LEU A 200 16.53 0.01 6.85
CA LEU A 200 16.49 -1.39 6.47
C LEU A 200 17.91 -1.94 6.32
N PRO A 201 18.12 -3.23 6.58
CA PRO A 201 19.37 -3.89 6.22
C PRO A 201 19.58 -3.79 4.70
N ALA A 202 20.78 -3.43 4.25
CA ALA A 202 21.12 -3.26 2.83
C ALA A 202 20.67 -4.44 1.93
N ARG A 203 20.67 -5.65 2.50
CA ARG A 203 20.29 -6.90 1.83
C ARG A 203 18.81 -7.30 1.95
N TRP A 204 17.94 -6.41 2.41
CA TRP A 204 16.52 -6.73 2.63
C TRP A 204 15.82 -7.35 1.41
N PHE A 205 16.13 -6.83 0.22
CA PHE A 205 15.64 -7.30 -1.08
C PHE A 205 16.66 -8.15 -1.85
N ALA A 206 17.72 -8.67 -1.23
CA ALA A 206 18.80 -9.32 -1.99
C ALA A 206 18.47 -10.76 -2.43
N ASP A 207 17.57 -11.46 -1.73
CA ASP A 207 17.50 -12.93 -1.77
C ASP A 207 16.06 -13.50 -1.71
N ASP A 208 15.01 -12.69 -1.92
CA ASP A 208 13.60 -13.16 -1.91
C ASP A 208 12.81 -12.54 -3.07
N ASP A 209 12.59 -13.33 -4.12
CA ASP A 209 11.80 -12.99 -5.30
C ASP A 209 10.30 -13.34 -5.14
N THR A 210 9.89 -13.81 -3.96
CA THR A 210 8.49 -14.22 -3.76
C THR A 210 7.56 -13.02 -3.68
N VAL A 211 6.64 -12.98 -4.64
CA VAL A 211 5.62 -11.95 -4.76
C VAL A 211 4.34 -12.38 -4.03
N GLY A 212 3.85 -11.54 -3.13
CA GLY A 212 2.50 -11.59 -2.54
C GLY A 212 1.42 -11.51 -3.60
N ARG A 213 0.61 -12.55 -3.79
CA ARG A 213 -0.56 -12.50 -4.68
C ARG A 213 -1.79 -12.91 -3.89
N TYR A 214 -2.81 -12.06 -3.94
CA TYR A 214 -4.02 -12.23 -3.15
C TYR A 214 -5.21 -12.05 -4.08
N ASP A 215 -6.08 -13.05 -4.12
CA ASP A 215 -7.35 -12.96 -4.87
C ASP A 215 -8.48 -12.38 -4.02
N ARG A 216 -8.20 -12.11 -2.73
CA ARG A 216 -9.14 -11.58 -1.74
C ARG A 216 -8.45 -10.54 -0.87
N VAL A 217 -9.11 -9.43 -0.61
CA VAL A 217 -8.59 -8.31 0.18
C VAL A 217 -9.71 -7.75 1.07
N ALA A 218 -9.50 -7.74 2.39
CA ALA A 218 -10.38 -7.03 3.34
C ALA A 218 -9.87 -5.61 3.59
N PHE A 219 -10.62 -4.63 3.13
CA PHE A 219 -10.21 -3.23 3.11
C PHE A 219 -11.01 -2.41 4.12
N LEU A 220 -10.37 -1.97 5.19
CA LEU A 220 -10.97 -1.04 6.15
C LEU A 220 -10.85 0.40 5.63
N ARG A 221 -11.99 1.07 5.44
CA ARG A 221 -12.04 2.50 5.07
C ARG A 221 -13.29 3.14 5.63
N GLU A 222 -13.19 4.37 6.10
CA GLU A 222 -14.31 5.12 6.66
C GLU A 222 -15.01 4.35 7.78
N ALA A 223 -14.22 3.64 8.60
CA ALA A 223 -14.70 2.78 9.68
C ALA A 223 -15.64 1.63 9.24
N ARG A 224 -15.56 1.22 7.97
CA ARG A 224 -16.28 0.07 7.41
C ARG A 224 -15.32 -0.90 6.75
N LEU A 225 -15.61 -2.19 6.89
CA LEU A 225 -14.82 -3.25 6.30
C LEU A 225 -15.43 -3.73 4.98
N TRP A 226 -14.65 -3.61 3.91
CA TRP A 226 -15.06 -3.98 2.57
C TRP A 226 -14.35 -5.25 2.12
N ALA A 227 -15.07 -6.05 1.34
CA ALA A 227 -14.58 -7.19 0.59
C ALA A 227 -14.22 -6.80 -0.81
N TYR A 228 -13.06 -7.27 -1.25
CA TYR A 228 -12.69 -7.29 -2.64
C TYR A 228 -12.21 -8.69 -3.01
N SER A 229 -12.82 -9.31 -4.01
CA SER A 229 -12.46 -10.67 -4.45
C SER A 229 -12.50 -10.83 -5.96
N ARG A 230 -11.57 -11.61 -6.52
CA ARG A 230 -11.62 -12.07 -7.92
C ARG A 230 -12.57 -13.24 -8.13
N THR A 231 -12.95 -13.94 -7.06
CA THR A 231 -13.90 -15.06 -7.14
C THR A 231 -15.32 -14.54 -6.98
N THR A 232 -16.17 -14.73 -7.99
CA THR A 232 -17.61 -14.47 -7.87
C THR A 232 -18.21 -15.39 -6.81
N PRO A 233 -19.00 -14.88 -5.83
CA PRO A 233 -19.71 -15.76 -4.91
C PRO A 233 -20.68 -16.66 -5.68
N ALA A 234 -20.88 -17.89 -5.19
CA ALA A 234 -21.91 -18.78 -5.73
C ALA A 234 -23.29 -18.10 -5.65
N GLY A 235 -23.98 -17.99 -6.78
CA GLY A 235 -25.35 -17.44 -6.84
C GLY A 235 -25.49 -15.97 -7.24
N VAL A 236 -24.40 -15.23 -7.48
CA VAL A 236 -24.47 -13.88 -8.05
C VAL A 236 -24.41 -13.95 -9.58
N GLN A 237 -25.52 -13.62 -10.26
CA GLN A 237 -25.57 -13.51 -11.72
C GLN A 237 -25.08 -12.13 -12.17
N HIS A 238 -24.18 -12.11 -13.15
CA HIS A 238 -23.72 -10.88 -13.79
C HIS A 238 -24.67 -10.43 -14.91
N PRO A 239 -24.81 -9.11 -15.14
CA PRO A 239 -25.29 -8.60 -16.43
C PRO A 239 -24.41 -9.15 -17.57
N PRO A 240 -24.97 -9.52 -18.73
CA PRO A 240 -24.17 -9.97 -19.86
C PRO A 240 -23.19 -8.87 -20.32
N GLY A 241 -21.90 -9.20 -20.46
CA GLY A 241 -20.88 -8.30 -21.03
C GLY A 241 -19.79 -7.82 -20.07
N THR A 242 -19.82 -8.18 -18.79
CA THR A 242 -18.69 -7.91 -17.88
C THR A 242 -17.65 -9.04 -17.96
N ALA A 243 -16.39 -8.68 -18.23
CA ALA A 243 -15.32 -9.64 -18.39
C ALA A 243 -14.97 -10.35 -17.07
N ALA A 244 -14.47 -11.58 -17.16
CA ALA A 244 -14.07 -12.46 -16.06
C ALA A 244 -12.92 -11.95 -15.14
N ALA A 245 -12.53 -10.68 -15.25
CA ALA A 245 -11.47 -10.02 -14.49
C ALA A 245 -11.98 -9.00 -13.45
N GLU A 246 -13.29 -8.92 -13.24
CA GLU A 246 -13.90 -7.92 -12.37
C GLU A 246 -13.75 -8.30 -10.89
N TRP A 247 -13.15 -7.40 -10.10
CA TRP A 247 -13.07 -7.54 -8.65
C TRP A 247 -14.42 -7.19 -8.03
N HIS A 248 -15.02 -8.13 -7.30
CA HIS A 248 -16.31 -7.95 -6.63
C HIS A 248 -16.15 -7.17 -5.34
N LYS A 249 -16.99 -6.15 -5.15
CA LYS A 249 -17.03 -5.33 -3.94
C LYS A 249 -18.27 -5.67 -3.10
N ALA A 250 -18.09 -6.03 -1.84
CA ALA A 250 -19.19 -6.24 -0.89
C ALA A 250 -18.84 -5.72 0.50
N TYR A 251 -19.81 -5.61 1.41
CA TYR A 251 -19.51 -5.49 2.84
C TYR A 251 -19.24 -6.87 3.40
N VAL A 252 -18.33 -6.98 4.38
CA VAL A 252 -18.07 -8.26 5.07
C VAL A 252 -19.34 -8.83 5.66
N GLU A 253 -20.17 -7.97 6.27
CA GLU A 253 -21.40 -8.37 6.93
C GLU A 253 -22.45 -8.93 5.95
N THR A 254 -22.40 -8.52 4.67
CA THR A 254 -23.36 -8.98 3.66
C THR A 254 -22.88 -10.22 2.91
N CYS A 255 -21.58 -10.48 2.90
CA CYS A 255 -20.97 -11.58 2.14
C CYS A 255 -19.77 -12.19 2.89
N PRO A 256 -19.96 -12.75 4.09
CA PRO A 256 -18.86 -13.31 4.87
C PRO A 256 -18.19 -14.51 4.16
N ASP A 257 -18.96 -15.26 3.36
CA ASP A 257 -18.49 -16.37 2.53
C ASP A 257 -17.41 -15.96 1.51
N LEU A 258 -17.43 -14.69 1.05
CA LEU A 258 -16.38 -14.17 0.15
C LEU A 258 -14.99 -14.20 0.80
N PHE A 259 -14.93 -14.29 2.13
CA PHE A 259 -13.70 -14.36 2.88
C PHE A 259 -13.41 -15.75 3.46
N GLY A 260 -14.30 -16.73 3.22
CA GLY A 260 -14.23 -18.03 3.88
C GLY A 260 -14.40 -17.92 5.39
N LEU A 261 -15.20 -16.96 5.85
CA LEU A 261 -15.49 -16.73 7.27
C LEU A 261 -16.97 -16.95 7.56
N ASP A 262 -17.27 -17.44 8.76
CA ASP A 262 -18.62 -17.44 9.31
C ASP A 262 -18.84 -16.16 10.14
N LEU A 263 -19.90 -15.41 9.82
CA LEU A 263 -20.16 -14.12 10.47
C LEU A 263 -20.51 -14.28 11.95
N GLN A 264 -21.20 -15.36 12.32
CA GLN A 264 -21.57 -15.61 13.71
C GLN A 264 -20.33 -15.94 14.54
N ASP A 265 -19.43 -16.78 14.02
CA ASP A 265 -18.14 -17.08 14.65
C ASP A 265 -17.29 -15.82 14.85
N MET A 266 -17.30 -14.91 13.87
CA MET A 266 -16.60 -13.63 14.00
C MET A 266 -17.21 -12.76 15.10
N LEU A 267 -18.55 -12.64 15.16
CA LEU A 267 -19.25 -11.85 16.17
C LEU A 267 -19.01 -12.41 17.58
N ASP A 268 -19.11 -13.73 17.74
CA ASP A 268 -18.85 -14.41 19.02
C ASP A 268 -17.39 -14.24 19.44
N GLY A 269 -16.46 -14.30 18.48
CA GLY A 269 -15.04 -14.01 18.68
C GLY A 269 -14.79 -12.59 19.17
N TYR A 270 -15.42 -11.60 18.53
CA TYR A 270 -15.34 -10.20 18.90
C TYR A 270 -15.86 -9.94 20.31
N HIS A 271 -17.05 -10.47 20.64
CA HIS A 271 -17.62 -10.32 21.98
C HIS A 271 -16.75 -11.00 23.05
N THR A 272 -16.22 -12.19 22.76
CA THR A 272 -15.30 -12.89 23.66
C THR A 272 -14.03 -12.08 23.91
N ASP A 273 -13.44 -11.51 22.87
CA ASP A 273 -12.19 -10.77 22.98
C ASP A 273 -12.38 -9.43 23.69
N LEU A 274 -13.46 -8.69 23.39
CA LEU A 274 -13.77 -7.48 24.15
C LEU A 274 -14.01 -7.78 25.63
N GLY A 275 -14.62 -8.92 25.97
CA GLY A 275 -14.81 -9.37 27.35
C GLY A 275 -13.51 -9.67 28.10
N ARG A 276 -12.38 -9.86 27.41
CA ARG A 276 -11.04 -10.06 28.02
C ARG A 276 -10.35 -8.75 28.37
N LEU A 277 -10.76 -7.63 27.79
CA LEU A 277 -10.19 -6.33 28.08
C LEU A 277 -10.76 -5.76 29.38
N PRO A 278 -9.98 -4.97 30.14
CA PRO A 278 -10.52 -4.21 31.26
C PRO A 278 -11.68 -3.32 30.80
N THR A 279 -12.77 -3.25 31.58
CA THR A 279 -13.95 -2.43 31.24
C THR A 279 -13.60 -0.98 30.91
N ALA A 280 -12.62 -0.40 31.63
CA ALA A 280 -12.14 0.95 31.36
C ALA A 280 -11.50 1.11 29.97
N ALA A 281 -10.79 0.08 29.49
CA ALA A 281 -10.19 0.09 28.15
C ALA A 281 -11.25 0.01 27.05
N VAL A 282 -12.27 -0.83 27.23
CA VAL A 282 -13.41 -0.93 26.31
C VAL A 282 -14.18 0.39 26.25
N HIS A 283 -14.47 1.00 27.41
CA HIS A 283 -15.12 2.31 27.46
C HIS A 283 -14.28 3.40 26.78
N ALA A 284 -12.96 3.42 26.98
CA ALA A 284 -12.08 4.36 26.33
C ALA A 284 -12.10 4.19 24.80
N ALA A 285 -12.08 2.95 24.29
CA ALA A 285 -12.18 2.68 22.85
C ALA A 285 -13.53 3.13 22.27
N MET A 286 -14.65 2.81 22.95
CA MET A 286 -15.99 3.20 22.52
C MET A 286 -16.28 4.70 22.63
N ALA A 287 -15.53 5.43 23.46
CA ALA A 287 -15.58 6.89 23.52
C ALA A 287 -14.90 7.55 22.32
N LEU A 288 -13.98 6.84 21.66
CA LEU A 288 -13.25 7.35 20.50
C LEU A 288 -13.99 7.02 19.21
N VAL A 289 -14.48 5.78 19.07
CA VAL A 289 -15.05 5.30 17.81
C VAL A 289 -16.40 4.63 18.04
N PRO A 290 -17.36 4.75 17.09
CA PRO A 290 -18.66 4.10 17.23
C PRO A 290 -18.51 2.57 17.27
N PRO A 291 -19.46 1.82 17.85
CA PRO A 291 -19.38 0.37 17.97
C PRO A 291 -19.09 -0.36 16.65
N GLN A 292 -19.67 0.13 15.54
CA GLN A 292 -19.41 -0.41 14.19
C GLN A 292 -17.96 -0.26 13.74
N ALA A 293 -17.31 0.84 14.10
CA ALA A 293 -15.90 1.09 13.77
C ALA A 293 -14.99 0.14 14.55
N LEU A 294 -15.31 -0.08 15.83
CA LEU A 294 -14.57 -0.99 16.70
C LEU A 294 -14.67 -2.44 16.21
N TRP A 295 -15.89 -2.86 15.82
CA TRP A 295 -16.13 -4.13 15.16
C TRP A 295 -15.34 -4.25 13.85
N SER A 296 -15.43 -3.25 12.95
CA SER A 296 -14.74 -3.27 11.66
C SER A 296 -13.22 -3.33 11.81
N LEU A 297 -12.66 -2.64 12.81
CA LEU A 297 -11.24 -2.71 13.15
C LEU A 297 -10.85 -4.12 13.62
N TRP A 298 -11.62 -4.69 14.55
CA TRP A 298 -11.38 -6.05 15.04
C TRP A 298 -11.48 -7.06 13.89
N ALA A 299 -12.54 -7.00 13.07
CA ALA A 299 -12.75 -7.89 11.94
C ALA A 299 -11.62 -7.80 10.90
N ALA A 300 -11.11 -6.59 10.64
CA ALA A 300 -9.97 -6.39 9.75
C ALA A 300 -8.69 -7.06 10.28
N GLY A 301 -8.38 -6.87 11.57
CA GLY A 301 -7.23 -7.52 12.23
C GLY A 301 -7.35 -9.04 12.26
N TYR A 302 -8.54 -9.54 12.59
CA TYR A 302 -8.84 -10.97 12.60
C TYR A 302 -8.61 -11.58 11.21
N TRP A 303 -9.19 -10.99 10.16
CA TRP A 303 -9.06 -11.50 8.80
C TRP A 303 -7.61 -11.47 8.30
N LEU A 304 -6.88 -10.38 8.55
CA LEU A 304 -5.46 -10.26 8.17
C LEU A 304 -4.62 -11.41 8.72
N ALA A 305 -4.74 -11.68 10.02
CA ALA A 305 -3.97 -12.76 10.67
C ALA A 305 -4.49 -14.17 10.31
N ARG A 306 -5.81 -14.31 10.11
CA ARG A 306 -6.45 -15.58 9.70
C ARG A 306 -6.01 -16.04 8.30
N THR A 307 -5.79 -15.08 7.41
CA THR A 307 -5.38 -15.33 6.02
C THR A 307 -3.91 -15.66 5.90
N THR A 308 -3.05 -14.95 6.64
CA THR A 308 -1.59 -15.06 6.51
C THR A 308 -0.95 -16.15 7.38
N GLY A 309 -1.62 -16.51 8.49
CA GLY A 309 -1.04 -17.43 9.47
C GLY A 309 0.18 -16.86 10.19
N PRO A 310 0.78 -17.60 11.15
CA PRO A 310 2.07 -17.24 11.71
C PRO A 310 3.15 -17.54 10.67
N ALA A 311 3.50 -16.57 9.83
CA ALA A 311 4.49 -16.82 8.80
C ALA A 311 5.87 -17.10 9.42
N PRO A 312 6.60 -18.11 8.92
CA PRO A 312 7.99 -18.32 9.31
C PRO A 312 8.75 -17.04 9.01
N VAL A 313 9.54 -16.56 9.97
CA VAL A 313 10.46 -15.45 9.73
C VAL A 313 11.45 -15.94 8.69
N ARG A 314 11.26 -15.54 7.42
CA ARG A 314 12.26 -15.73 6.38
C ARG A 314 13.43 -14.83 6.74
N SER A 315 14.41 -15.40 7.44
CA SER A 315 15.54 -14.66 7.99
C SER A 315 16.37 -14.07 6.86
N ALA A 316 16.47 -12.74 6.82
CA ALA A 316 17.55 -12.07 6.10
C ALA A 316 18.85 -12.21 6.91
N GLY A 317 19.46 -13.39 6.95
CA GLY A 317 20.70 -13.62 7.72
C GLY A 317 20.56 -13.48 9.26
N PRO A 318 21.68 -13.60 10.01
CA PRO A 318 21.66 -13.71 11.48
C PRO A 318 21.12 -12.44 12.16
N ASP A 319 20.41 -12.65 13.28
CA ASP A 319 19.78 -11.73 14.26
C ASP A 319 19.10 -10.43 13.76
N ASP A 320 19.77 -9.60 12.95
CA ASP A 320 19.24 -8.35 12.41
C ASP A 320 18.02 -8.58 11.50
N GLY A 321 18.04 -9.66 10.70
CA GLY A 321 16.95 -9.99 9.77
C GLY A 321 15.63 -10.32 10.48
N ALA A 322 15.68 -10.93 11.67
CA ALA A 322 14.50 -11.27 12.44
C ALA A 322 13.90 -10.03 13.13
N ILE A 323 14.76 -9.15 13.67
CA ILE A 323 14.34 -7.89 14.27
C ILE A 323 13.70 -6.97 13.22
N THR A 324 14.31 -6.84 12.04
CA THR A 324 13.71 -6.05 10.96
C THR A 324 12.39 -6.64 10.46
N ALA A 325 12.28 -7.98 10.36
CA ALA A 325 11.00 -8.60 9.99
C ALA A 325 9.89 -8.35 11.01
N ALA A 326 10.20 -8.38 12.31
CA ALA A 326 9.26 -8.00 13.35
C ALA A 326 8.87 -6.51 13.25
N LEU A 327 9.82 -5.62 12.99
CA LEU A 327 9.59 -4.19 12.80
C LEU A 327 8.68 -3.90 11.61
N VAL A 328 8.93 -4.54 10.46
CA VAL A 328 8.10 -4.40 9.25
C VAL A 328 6.67 -4.88 9.49
N ARG A 329 6.50 -6.00 10.22
CA ARG A 329 5.18 -6.50 10.61
C ARG A 329 4.45 -5.53 11.53
N ASP A 330 5.11 -5.04 12.59
CA ASP A 330 4.51 -4.10 13.53
C ASP A 330 4.12 -2.80 12.83
N GLU A 331 4.99 -2.27 11.97
CA GLU A 331 4.74 -1.05 11.21
C GLU A 331 3.53 -1.19 10.27
N ALA A 332 3.43 -2.30 9.54
CA ALA A 332 2.29 -2.57 8.66
C ALA A 332 0.96 -2.65 9.44
N VAL A 333 0.97 -3.25 10.63
CA VAL A 333 -0.22 -3.34 11.51
C VAL A 333 -0.55 -1.98 12.12
N ARG A 334 0.45 -1.23 12.57
CA ARG A 334 0.31 0.08 13.25
C ARG A 334 -0.48 1.08 12.41
N THR A 335 -0.34 1.03 11.08
CA THR A 335 -1.03 1.95 10.17
C THR A 335 -2.49 1.58 9.88
N LEU A 336 -2.97 0.40 10.31
CA LEU A 336 -4.35 -0.05 10.02
C LEU A 336 -5.39 0.88 10.65
N VAL A 337 -5.17 1.29 11.89
CA VAL A 337 -6.07 2.21 12.62
C VAL A 337 -6.14 3.58 11.93
N PRO A 338 -5.03 4.33 11.79
CA PRO A 338 -5.10 5.67 11.20
C PRO A 338 -5.51 5.66 9.74
N GLY A 339 -5.14 4.65 8.95
CA GLY A 339 -5.53 4.54 7.54
C GLY A 339 -6.98 4.11 7.31
N GLY A 340 -7.55 3.28 8.20
CA GLY A 340 -8.87 2.69 7.99
C GLY A 340 -10.04 3.45 8.64
N LEU A 341 -9.78 4.24 9.67
CA LEU A 341 -10.83 4.95 10.41
C LEU A 341 -11.03 6.40 9.95
N PHE A 342 -10.11 6.97 9.19
CA PHE A 342 -10.33 8.26 8.53
C PHE A 342 -11.45 8.16 7.47
N PRO A 343 -12.29 9.20 7.27
CA PRO A 343 -12.38 10.48 7.95
C PRO A 343 -13.33 10.50 9.15
N ALA A 344 -13.74 9.35 9.70
CA ALA A 344 -14.60 9.33 10.88
C ALA A 344 -13.98 10.08 12.07
N GLN A 345 -12.64 10.17 12.09
CA GLN A 345 -11.84 11.05 12.93
C GLN A 345 -10.69 11.66 12.12
N SER A 346 -10.12 12.77 12.59
CA SER A 346 -8.94 13.33 11.95
C SER A 346 -7.71 12.44 12.18
N HIS A 347 -6.74 12.50 11.27
CA HIS A 347 -5.51 11.71 11.40
C HIS A 347 -4.70 12.05 12.66
N ALA A 348 -4.74 13.31 13.12
CA ALA A 348 -4.05 13.71 14.36
C ALA A 348 -4.66 13.01 15.59
N GLU A 349 -5.99 12.98 15.65
CA GLU A 349 -6.73 12.27 16.70
C GLU A 349 -6.51 10.75 16.60
N LEU A 350 -6.52 10.18 15.40
CA LEU A 350 -6.32 8.75 15.20
C LEU A 350 -4.91 8.29 15.57
N VAL A 351 -3.88 9.08 15.28
CA VAL A 351 -2.51 8.78 15.72
C VAL A 351 -2.41 8.80 17.24
N ALA A 352 -3.05 9.77 17.90
CA ALA A 352 -3.11 9.81 19.37
C ALA A 352 -3.95 8.66 19.96
N SER A 353 -5.00 8.24 19.25
CA SER A 353 -5.96 7.21 19.68
C SER A 353 -5.52 5.79 19.36
N ALA A 354 -4.54 5.61 18.47
CA ALA A 354 -4.06 4.31 18.04
C ALA A 354 -3.60 3.45 19.23
N ALA A 355 -2.97 4.06 20.24
CA ALA A 355 -2.56 3.36 21.46
C ALA A 355 -3.75 2.79 22.26
N VAL A 356 -4.90 3.47 22.25
CA VAL A 356 -6.13 3.03 22.94
C VAL A 356 -6.82 1.91 22.16
N LEU A 357 -6.76 1.94 20.83
CA LEU A 357 -7.38 0.95 19.95
C LEU A 357 -6.50 -0.28 19.71
N ARG A 358 -5.18 -0.18 19.94
CA ARG A 358 -4.20 -1.25 19.74
C ARG A 358 -4.54 -2.57 20.46
N PRO A 359 -4.98 -2.58 21.74
CA PRO A 359 -5.32 -3.84 22.42
C PRO A 359 -6.45 -4.63 21.75
N VAL A 360 -7.43 -3.95 21.14
CA VAL A 360 -8.53 -4.59 20.40
C VAL A 360 -7.98 -5.25 19.13
N LEU A 361 -7.10 -4.54 18.42
CA LEU A 361 -6.44 -5.05 17.22
C LEU A 361 -5.51 -6.24 17.54
N ASP A 362 -4.73 -6.18 18.62
CA ASP A 362 -3.83 -7.27 19.03
C ASP A 362 -4.60 -8.56 19.36
N LEU A 363 -5.75 -8.45 20.05
CA LEU A 363 -6.61 -9.60 20.31
C LEU A 363 -7.16 -10.22 19.02
N ALA A 364 -7.60 -9.38 18.08
CA ALA A 364 -8.09 -9.83 16.78
C ALA A 364 -7.01 -10.59 16.00
N LEU A 365 -5.80 -10.03 15.92
CA LEU A 365 -4.65 -10.64 15.26
C LEU A 365 -4.29 -11.97 15.91
N ALA A 366 -4.24 -12.01 17.25
CA ALA A 366 -3.92 -13.23 18.00
C ALA A 366 -4.94 -14.34 17.74
N ARG A 367 -6.23 -14.01 17.72
CA ARG A 367 -7.31 -14.95 17.40
C ARG A 367 -7.20 -15.44 15.97
N GLY A 368 -7.10 -14.53 14.99
CA GLY A 368 -6.99 -14.90 13.57
C GLY A 368 -5.83 -15.86 13.33
N ALA A 369 -4.66 -15.59 13.92
CA ALA A 369 -3.50 -16.47 13.84
C ALA A 369 -3.72 -17.84 14.50
N ALA A 370 -4.46 -17.91 15.61
CA ALA A 370 -4.81 -19.17 16.27
C ALA A 370 -5.76 -20.02 15.43
N ASP A 371 -6.77 -19.39 14.83
CA ASP A 371 -7.75 -20.05 13.96
C ASP A 371 -7.11 -20.58 12.68
N HIS A 372 -6.18 -19.82 12.10
CA HIS A 372 -5.38 -20.29 10.97
C HIS A 372 -4.65 -21.60 11.28
N ARG A 373 -3.97 -21.67 12.44
CA ARG A 373 -3.23 -22.87 12.86
C ARG A 373 -4.14 -24.09 13.04
N ARG A 374 -5.38 -23.89 13.53
CA ARG A 374 -6.34 -24.99 13.70
C ARG A 374 -6.72 -25.60 12.35
N THR A 375 -7.10 -24.76 11.38
CA THR A 375 -7.52 -25.26 10.07
C THR A 375 -6.39 -25.92 9.28
N THR A 376 -5.15 -25.42 9.37
CA THR A 376 -4.02 -26.05 8.66
C THR A 376 -3.55 -27.36 9.29
N THR A 377 -3.85 -27.60 10.57
CA THR A 377 -3.54 -28.87 11.25
C THR A 377 -4.60 -29.95 10.98
N GLU A 378 -5.85 -29.55 10.73
CA GLU A 378 -6.96 -30.47 10.40
C GLU A 378 -6.93 -30.95 8.93
N GLU A 379 -6.24 -30.22 8.04
CA GLU A 379 -6.06 -30.56 6.62
C GLU A 379 -4.79 -31.38 6.30
N ALA A 380 -3.90 -31.56 7.28
CA ALA A 380 -2.64 -32.30 7.16
C ALA A 380 -2.73 -33.70 7.82
#